data_AF-A0A521PRA7-F1
#
_entry.id   AF-A0A521PRA7-F1
#
_cell.length_a   1.000
_cell.length_b   1.000
_cell.length_c   1.000
_cell.angle_alpha   90.00
_cell.angle_beta   90.00
_cell.angle_gamma   90.00
#
_symmetry.space_group_name_H-M   'P 1'
#
loop_
_entity.id
_entity.type
_entity.pdbx_description
1 polymer ?
#
loop_
_entity_poly.entity_id
_entity_poly.type
_entity_poly.pdbx_seq_one_letter_code
_entity_poly.pdbx_strand_id
1 'polypeptide(L)'
;MRYAALALAAAVLAGATSPAAAQSAGDVADTRCIMVLQAVSRDPAQRESAARGVFYYMGRVASRGPLPRIEAIMAAQGKTMNTPQAVQAELTRCGAELSQRGAEIQAVNQNLVKRFGPPPAAAPAKK
;
A
#
# COMPACT_ATOMS: atom_id res chain seq x y z
N MET A 1 50.54 12.13 -40.09
CA MET A 1 49.81 10.98 -39.50
C MET A 1 50.02 10.92 -37.98
N ARG A 2 49.57 11.92 -37.19
CA ARG A 2 49.77 11.90 -35.72
C ARG A 2 48.69 12.64 -34.88
N TYR A 3 47.54 13.00 -35.44
CA TYR A 3 46.52 13.80 -34.73
C TYR A 3 45.09 13.26 -34.81
N ALA A 4 44.90 11.94 -35.00
CA ALA A 4 43.56 11.35 -35.14
C ALA A 4 43.09 10.52 -33.93
N ALA A 5 43.90 10.38 -32.87
CA ALA A 5 43.65 9.40 -31.80
C ALA A 5 43.07 9.98 -30.49
N LEU A 6 42.68 11.25 -30.43
CA LEU A 6 42.34 11.94 -29.16
C LEU A 6 40.89 12.44 -29.05
N ALA A 7 40.00 12.09 -29.99
CA ALA A 7 38.62 12.62 -30.00
C ALA A 7 37.52 11.64 -29.54
N LEU A 8 37.86 10.41 -29.10
CA LEU A 8 36.86 9.36 -28.80
C LEU A 8 36.66 9.04 -27.30
N ALA A 9 37.14 9.89 -26.39
CA ALA A 9 37.08 9.61 -24.94
C ALA A 9 36.03 10.42 -24.16
N ALA A 10 35.21 11.26 -24.81
CA ALA A 10 34.32 12.19 -24.11
C ALA A 10 32.83 11.75 -24.01
N ALA A 11 32.44 10.62 -24.59
CA ALA A 11 31.02 10.27 -24.74
C ALA A 11 30.42 9.33 -23.66
N VAL A 12 31.22 8.83 -22.69
CA VAL A 12 30.76 7.74 -21.79
C VAL A 12 30.26 8.25 -20.42
N LEU A 13 30.36 9.56 -20.11
CA LEU A 13 29.96 10.10 -18.80
C LEU A 13 28.50 10.58 -18.71
N ALA A 14 27.69 10.44 -19.76
CA ALA A 14 26.31 10.93 -19.77
C ALA A 14 25.26 9.90 -19.29
N GLY A 15 25.65 8.69 -18.88
CA GLY A 15 24.72 7.58 -18.68
C GLY A 15 24.79 6.93 -17.30
N ALA A 16 24.35 7.63 -16.23
CA ALA A 16 23.90 6.97 -14.99
C ALA A 16 23.21 7.94 -13.99
N THR A 17 22.46 8.94 -14.43
CA THR A 17 21.44 9.51 -13.53
C THR A 17 20.25 8.56 -13.57
N SER A 18 20.26 7.53 -12.72
CA SER A 18 19.02 6.81 -12.41
C SER A 18 17.96 7.87 -12.12
N PRO A 19 16.81 7.89 -12.82
CA PRO A 19 15.77 8.84 -12.49
C PRO A 19 15.49 8.63 -11.01
N ALA A 20 15.68 9.67 -10.20
CA ALA A 20 15.21 9.67 -8.83
C ALA A 20 13.75 9.22 -8.94
N ALA A 21 13.43 8.02 -8.45
CA ALA A 21 12.13 7.41 -8.66
C ALA A 21 11.11 8.41 -8.12
N ALA A 22 10.46 9.14 -9.03
CA ALA A 22 9.57 10.20 -8.65
C ALA A 22 8.52 9.56 -7.75
N GLN A 23 8.49 10.01 -6.49
CA GLN A 23 7.60 9.44 -5.49
C GLN A 23 6.19 9.56 -6.03
N SER A 24 5.59 8.43 -6.40
CA SER A 24 4.27 8.46 -7.02
C SER A 24 3.27 8.99 -5.99
N ALA A 25 2.25 9.72 -6.44
CA ALA A 25 1.17 10.16 -5.56
C ALA A 25 0.52 8.97 -4.82
N GLY A 26 0.49 7.80 -5.46
CA GLY A 26 0.05 6.54 -4.85
C GLY A 26 0.97 6.05 -3.72
N ASP A 27 2.29 6.13 -3.88
CA ASP A 27 3.22 5.79 -2.79
C ASP A 27 3.05 6.74 -1.60
N VAL A 28 2.92 8.05 -1.85
CA VAL A 28 2.66 9.01 -0.77
C VAL A 28 1.38 8.68 -0.01
N ALA A 29 0.27 8.48 -0.72
CA ALA A 29 -1.02 8.16 -0.11
C ALA A 29 -1.00 6.84 0.67
N ASP A 30 -0.40 5.79 0.12
CA ASP A 30 -0.38 4.47 0.78
C ASP A 30 0.58 4.46 1.97
N THR A 31 1.70 5.19 1.89
CA THR A 31 2.61 5.38 3.03
C THR A 31 1.94 6.13 4.18
N ARG A 32 1.14 7.17 3.90
CA ARG A 32 0.34 7.84 4.93
C ARG A 32 -0.63 6.88 5.62
N CYS A 33 -1.29 6.00 4.86
CA CYS A 33 -2.16 4.99 5.44
C CYS A 33 -1.42 4.02 6.35
N ILE A 34 -0.23 3.55 5.94
CA ILE A 34 0.61 2.70 6.80
C ILE A 34 0.90 3.42 8.13
N MET A 35 1.31 4.69 8.07
CA MET A 35 1.66 5.45 9.27
C MET A 35 0.49 5.65 10.24
N VAL A 36 -0.70 6.04 9.74
CA VAL A 36 -1.85 6.28 10.63
C VAL A 36 -2.43 4.97 11.17
N LEU A 37 -2.43 3.90 10.38
CA LEU A 37 -2.89 2.58 10.84
C LEU A 37 -1.90 1.98 11.86
N GLN A 38 -0.59 2.20 11.70
CA GLN A 38 0.38 1.85 12.74
C GLN A 38 0.11 2.60 14.06
N ALA A 39 -0.27 3.88 14.01
CA ALA A 39 -0.64 4.62 15.20
C ALA A 39 -1.90 4.03 15.87
N VAL A 40 -2.93 3.71 15.09
CA VAL A 40 -4.16 3.07 15.59
C VAL A 40 -3.90 1.67 16.17
N SER A 41 -2.95 0.92 15.62
CA SER A 41 -2.62 -0.44 16.08
C SER A 41 -2.13 -0.51 17.54
N ARG A 42 -1.80 0.64 18.13
CA ARG A 42 -1.45 0.77 19.55
C ARG A 42 -2.65 0.52 20.46
N ASP A 43 -3.87 0.83 20.00
CA ASP A 43 -5.10 0.49 20.70
C ASP A 43 -5.36 -1.03 20.59
N PRO A 44 -5.40 -1.78 21.72
CA PRO A 44 -5.70 -3.21 21.70
C PRO A 44 -7.01 -3.55 20.99
N ALA A 45 -8.04 -2.70 21.07
CA ALA A 45 -9.33 -2.95 20.45
C ALA A 45 -9.28 -2.85 18.92
N GLN A 46 -8.31 -2.12 18.37
CA GLN A 46 -8.15 -1.89 16.93
C GLN A 46 -6.90 -2.56 16.35
N ARG A 47 -6.11 -3.25 17.17
CA ARG A 47 -4.80 -3.78 16.77
C ARG A 47 -4.88 -4.68 15.54
N GLU A 48 -5.82 -5.61 15.55
CA GLU A 48 -5.94 -6.59 14.47
C GLU A 48 -6.46 -5.97 13.17
N SER A 49 -7.50 -5.13 13.24
CA SER A 49 -8.06 -4.44 12.08
C SER A 49 -7.03 -3.50 11.45
N ALA A 50 -6.31 -2.74 12.28
CA ALA A 50 -5.24 -1.86 11.84
C ALA A 50 -4.06 -2.62 11.22
N ALA A 51 -3.64 -3.74 11.82
CA ALA A 51 -2.56 -4.58 11.28
C ALA A 51 -2.91 -5.12 9.89
N ARG A 52 -4.15 -5.61 9.68
CA ARG A 52 -4.63 -6.04 8.36
C ARG A 52 -4.57 -4.89 7.34
N GLY A 53 -4.98 -3.69 7.75
CA GLY A 53 -4.88 -2.49 6.94
C GLY A 53 -3.44 -2.14 6.55
N VAL A 54 -2.50 -2.24 7.50
CA VAL A 54 -1.06 -2.04 7.24
C VAL A 54 -0.57 -3.03 6.18
N PHE A 55 -0.92 -4.32 6.30
CA PHE A 55 -0.53 -5.33 5.31
C PHE A 55 -1.09 -5.05 3.92
N TYR A 56 -2.34 -4.60 3.83
CA TYR A 56 -2.96 -4.21 2.55
C TYR A 56 -2.17 -3.10 1.85
N TYR A 57 -1.91 -1.98 2.54
CA TYR A 57 -1.18 -0.86 1.94
C TYR A 57 0.30 -1.18 1.71
N MET A 58 0.92 -1.99 2.57
CA MET A 58 2.28 -2.47 2.35
C MET A 58 2.38 -3.33 1.09
N GLY A 59 1.41 -4.20 0.82
CA GLY A 59 1.34 -4.98 -0.42
C GLY A 59 1.21 -4.08 -1.66
N ARG A 60 0.36 -3.04 -1.59
CA ARG A 60 0.22 -2.05 -2.67
C ARG A 60 1.52 -1.30 -2.93
N VAL A 61 2.19 -0.85 -1.89
CA VAL A 61 3.50 -0.21 -2.01
C VAL A 61 4.54 -1.18 -2.57
N ALA A 62 4.62 -2.41 -2.06
CA ALA A 62 5.57 -3.41 -2.55
C ALA A 62 5.37 -3.73 -4.04
N SER A 63 4.12 -3.71 -4.52
CA SER A 63 3.81 -3.93 -5.94
C SER A 63 4.38 -2.86 -6.89
N ARG A 64 4.70 -1.66 -6.36
CA ARG A 64 5.24 -0.53 -7.14
C ARG A 64 6.76 -0.40 -7.05
N GLY A 65 7.44 -1.24 -6.27
CA GLY A 65 8.89 -1.28 -6.22
C GLY A 65 9.48 -1.69 -4.86
N PRO A 66 10.81 -1.53 -4.68
CA PRO A 66 11.50 -1.89 -3.45
C PRO A 66 11.03 -1.08 -2.24
N LEU A 67 10.76 -1.73 -1.11
CA LEU A 67 10.30 -1.07 0.12
C LEU A 67 11.25 0.03 0.63
N PRO A 68 12.60 -0.07 0.57
CA PRO A 68 13.47 0.99 1.09
C PRO A 68 13.20 2.39 0.54
N ARG A 69 12.62 2.51 -0.67
CA ARG A 69 12.26 3.82 -1.26
C ARG A 69 11.23 4.60 -0.43
N ILE A 70 10.41 3.91 0.38
CA ILE A 70 9.34 4.55 1.14
C ILE A 70 9.82 5.15 2.45
N GLU A 71 11.03 4.83 2.90
CA GLU A 71 11.60 5.43 4.12
C GLU A 71 11.66 6.95 4.00
N ALA A 72 12.15 7.46 2.86
CA ALA A 72 12.17 8.89 2.56
C ALA A 72 10.76 9.51 2.54
N ILE A 73 9.77 8.77 2.04
CA ILE A 73 8.36 9.20 2.03
C ILE A 73 7.84 9.27 3.47
N MET A 74 8.05 8.22 4.28
CA MET A 74 7.64 8.18 5.69
C MET A 74 8.24 9.34 6.49
N ALA A 75 9.54 9.60 6.31
CA ALA A 75 10.22 10.72 6.96
C ALA A 75 9.64 12.08 6.54
N ALA A 76 9.34 12.27 5.26
CA ALA A 76 8.71 13.50 4.77
C ALA A 76 7.28 13.66 5.30
N GLN A 77 6.47 12.61 5.26
CA GLN A 77 5.09 12.64 5.72
C GLN A 77 4.96 12.75 7.23
N GLY A 78 5.94 12.23 8.00
CA GLY A 78 5.98 12.39 9.45
C GLY A 78 6.08 13.85 9.89
N LYS A 79 6.69 14.71 9.07
CA LYS A 79 6.77 16.16 9.31
C LYS A 79 5.46 16.88 9.02
N THR A 80 4.67 16.38 8.08
CA THR A 80 3.43 17.02 7.61
C THR A 80 2.18 16.50 8.31
N MET A 81 2.17 15.24 8.74
CA MET A 81 1.08 14.62 9.51
C MET A 81 1.32 14.76 11.02
N ASN A 82 1.56 15.98 11.47
CA ASN A 82 1.95 16.29 12.85
C ASN A 82 0.79 16.82 13.73
N THR A 83 -0.41 16.96 13.16
CA THR A 83 -1.61 17.38 13.90
C THR A 83 -2.58 16.21 14.07
N PRO A 84 -3.31 16.12 15.19
CA PRO A 84 -4.37 15.14 15.37
C PRO A 84 -5.42 15.17 14.26
N GLN A 85 -5.73 16.36 13.75
CA GLN A 85 -6.70 16.56 12.66
C GLN A 85 -6.21 15.95 11.35
N ALA A 86 -4.94 16.15 10.99
CA ALA A 86 -4.36 15.55 9.78
C ALA A 86 -4.33 14.01 9.89
N VAL A 87 -3.95 13.48 11.05
CA VAL A 87 -3.96 12.03 11.31
C VAL A 87 -5.36 11.46 11.21
N GLN A 88 -6.36 12.12 11.81
CA GLN A 88 -7.74 11.67 11.78
C GLN A 88 -8.34 11.72 10.37
N ALA A 89 -8.09 12.79 9.61
CA ALA A 89 -8.56 12.91 8.24
C ALA A 89 -7.99 11.79 7.35
N GLU A 90 -6.69 11.50 7.50
CA GLU A 90 -6.04 10.44 6.78
C GLU A 90 -6.56 9.06 7.21
N LEU A 91 -6.76 8.83 8.51
CA LEU A 91 -7.36 7.61 9.03
C LEU A 91 -8.76 7.37 8.44
N THR A 92 -9.60 8.41 8.38
CA THR A 92 -10.93 8.31 7.76
C THR A 92 -10.83 7.94 6.27
N ARG A 93 -9.93 8.57 5.52
CA ARG A 93 -9.69 8.24 4.10
C ARG A 93 -9.26 6.78 3.93
N CYS A 94 -8.25 6.36 4.68
CA CYS A 94 -7.70 5.00 4.59
C CYS A 94 -8.70 3.94 5.04
N GLY A 95 -9.47 4.24 6.10
CA GLY A 95 -10.54 3.38 6.60
C GLY A 95 -11.67 3.21 5.61
N ALA A 96 -12.12 4.28 4.95
CA ALA A 96 -13.15 4.22 3.92
C ALA A 96 -12.75 3.30 2.76
N GLU A 97 -11.49 3.39 2.31
CA GLU A 97 -10.98 2.51 1.27
C GLU A 97 -10.94 1.04 1.73
N LEU A 98 -10.43 0.78 2.94
CA LEU A 98 -10.40 -0.58 3.49
C LEU A 98 -11.81 -1.18 3.65
N SER A 99 -12.77 -0.39 4.11
CA SER A 99 -14.17 -0.79 4.20
C SER A 99 -14.75 -1.12 2.83
N GLN A 100 -14.47 -0.30 1.81
CA GLN A 100 -14.90 -0.57 0.44
C GLN A 100 -14.34 -1.90 -0.06
N ARG A 101 -13.03 -2.13 0.10
CA ARG A 101 -12.39 -3.41 -0.31
C ARG A 101 -12.94 -4.61 0.45
N GLY A 102 -13.21 -4.45 1.74
CA GLY A 102 -13.86 -5.47 2.55
C GLY A 102 -15.23 -5.85 2.00
N ALA A 103 -16.05 -4.86 1.64
CA ALA A 103 -17.37 -5.08 1.05
C ALA A 103 -17.30 -5.78 -0.32
N GLU A 104 -16.34 -5.39 -1.17
CA GLU A 104 -16.09 -6.05 -2.47
C GLU A 104 -15.76 -7.54 -2.28
N ILE A 105 -14.83 -7.88 -1.38
CA ILE A 105 -14.46 -9.27 -1.09
C ILE A 105 -15.64 -10.05 -0.48
N GLN A 106 -16.40 -9.43 0.42
CA GLN A 106 -17.57 -10.07 1.03
C GLN A 106 -18.63 -10.41 -0.04
N ALA A 107 -18.88 -9.50 -0.99
CA ALA A 107 -19.79 -9.75 -2.10
C ALA A 107 -19.31 -10.90 -2.99
N VAL A 108 -18.00 -10.96 -3.30
CA VAL A 108 -17.40 -12.08 -4.04
C VAL A 108 -17.61 -13.40 -3.29
N ASN A 109 -17.32 -13.44 -1.98
CA ASN A 109 -17.48 -14.64 -1.16
C ASN A 109 -18.93 -15.11 -1.09
N GLN A 110 -19.89 -14.20 -0.94
CA GLN A 110 -21.32 -14.55 -0.98
C GLN A 110 -21.71 -15.18 -2.31
N ASN A 111 -21.19 -14.66 -3.42
CA ASN A 111 -21.43 -15.22 -4.74
C ASN A 111 -20.79 -16.61 -4.91
N LEU A 112 -19.61 -16.83 -4.34
CA LEU A 112 -18.96 -18.15 -4.35
C LEU A 112 -19.75 -19.17 -3.52
N VAL A 113 -20.24 -18.80 -2.33
CA VAL A 113 -21.08 -19.69 -1.50
C VAL A 113 -22.38 -20.07 -2.22
N LYS A 114 -23.01 -19.15 -2.96
CA LYS A 114 -24.20 -19.47 -3.77
C LYS A 114 -23.90 -20.47 -4.90
N ARG A 115 -22.69 -20.44 -5.46
CA ARG A 115 -22.29 -21.28 -6.60
C ARG A 115 -21.73 -22.63 -6.18
N PHE A 116 -20.99 -22.67 -5.07
CA PHE A 116 -20.15 -23.80 -4.67
C PHE A 116 -20.30 -24.17 -3.20
N GLY A 117 -21.23 -23.54 -2.48
CA GLY A 117 -21.49 -23.87 -1.08
C GLY A 117 -21.94 -25.32 -0.93
N PRO A 118 -21.73 -25.91 0.27
CA PRO A 118 -22.21 -27.26 0.53
C PRO A 118 -23.71 -27.33 0.24
N PRO A 119 -24.20 -28.44 -0.34
CA PRO A 119 -25.62 -28.62 -0.54
C PRO A 119 -26.35 -28.44 0.79
N PRO A 120 -27.55 -27.82 0.81
CA PRO A 120 -28.30 -27.63 2.05
C PRO A 120 -28.43 -28.97 2.77
N ALA A 121 -28.13 -28.97 4.06
CA ALA A 121 -28.23 -30.16 4.88
C ALA A 121 -29.63 -30.77 4.72
N ALA A 122 -29.69 -32.07 4.42
CA ALA A 122 -30.95 -32.77 4.28
C ALA A 122 -31.80 -32.53 5.53
N ALA A 123 -33.07 -32.15 5.33
CA ALA A 123 -33.98 -31.92 6.43
C ALA A 123 -34.06 -33.17 7.33
N PRO A 124 -34.08 -33.02 8.66
CA PRO A 124 -34.18 -34.17 9.55
C PRO A 124 -35.46 -34.95 9.25
N ALA A 125 -35.32 -36.26 9.05
CA ALA A 125 -36.46 -37.14 8.81
C ALA A 125 -37.43 -37.05 9.99
N LYS A 126 -38.70 -36.73 9.71
CA LYS A 126 -39.76 -36.78 10.71
C LYS A 126 -39.92 -38.24 11.15
N LYS A 127 -39.77 -38.50 12.45
CA LYS A 127 -40.14 -39.77 13.08
C LYS A 127 -41.64 -39.81 13.34
#